data_AF-A0A061DAI8-F1
#
_entry.id   AF-A0A061DAI8-F1
#
_cell.length_a   1.000
_cell.length_b   1.000
_cell.length_c   1.000
_cell.angle_alpha   90.00
_cell.angle_beta   90.00
_cell.angle_gamma   90.00
#
_symmetry.space_group_name_H-M   'P 1'
#
loop_
_entity.id
_entity.type
_entity.pdbx_description
1 polymer ?
#
loop_
_entity_poly.entity_id
_entity_poly.type
_entity_poly.pdbx_seq_one_letter_code
_entity_poly.pdbx_strand_id
1 'polypeptide(L)'
;MRPEVAASGEEASFPAVRTLRFTVDGAGDSKREYEAVAVQFANAWQLFLTHSGKVGTWLCASADAPHADVYSVKTLIGDRLQEHLAVYARSLVKTLCDSLRTRSSLELDREFAPPNG
;
A
#
# COMPACT_ATOMS: atom_id res chain seq x y z
N MET A 1 -10.31 -44.26 14.03
CA MET A 1 -10.77 -43.68 12.76
C MET A 1 -10.40 -42.20 12.79
N ARG A 2 -9.31 -41.80 12.12
CA ARG A 2 -8.90 -40.38 12.01
C ARG A 2 -9.46 -39.85 10.67
N PRO A 3 -10.05 -38.65 10.62
CA PRO A 3 -10.45 -38.09 9.34
C PRO A 3 -9.20 -37.67 8.56
N GLU A 4 -9.06 -38.18 7.34
CA GLU A 4 -8.14 -37.63 6.35
C GLU A 4 -8.67 -36.27 5.92
N VAL A 5 -7.92 -35.22 6.24
CA VAL A 5 -8.14 -33.89 5.68
C VAL A 5 -7.45 -33.89 4.32
N ALA A 6 -8.24 -33.97 3.26
CA ALA A 6 -7.77 -33.74 1.90
C ALA A 6 -7.28 -32.29 1.81
N ALA A 7 -5.96 -32.11 1.81
CA ALA A 7 -5.34 -30.83 1.47
C ALA A 7 -5.56 -30.61 -0.03
N SER A 8 -6.63 -29.90 -0.38
CA SER A 8 -6.75 -29.28 -1.70
C SER A 8 -5.64 -28.24 -1.81
N GLY A 9 -4.53 -28.61 -2.45
CA GLY A 9 -3.40 -27.74 -2.71
C GLY A 9 -3.74 -26.68 -3.74
N GLU A 10 -4.39 -25.60 -3.31
CA GLU A 10 -4.00 -24.28 -3.82
C GLU A 10 -2.71 -23.93 -3.08
N GLU A 11 -1.58 -23.88 -3.79
CA GLU A 11 -0.38 -23.24 -3.26
C GLU A 11 -0.79 -21.84 -2.80
N ALA A 12 -0.73 -21.60 -1.48
CA ALA A 12 -0.96 -20.28 -0.94
C ALA A 12 0.10 -19.35 -1.53
N SER A 13 -0.27 -18.60 -2.57
CA SER A 13 0.58 -17.59 -3.18
C SER A 13 0.83 -16.51 -2.13
N PHE A 14 2.05 -16.48 -1.61
CA PHE A 14 2.44 -15.48 -0.61
C PHE A 14 2.30 -14.09 -1.21
N PRO A 15 1.85 -13.10 -0.42
CA PRO A 15 1.65 -11.74 -0.93
C PRO A 15 2.97 -11.17 -1.45
N ALA A 16 2.90 -10.43 -2.56
CA ALA A 16 4.11 -9.82 -3.13
C ALA A 16 4.62 -8.72 -2.18
N VAL A 17 5.85 -8.89 -1.71
CA VAL A 17 6.52 -7.91 -0.83
C VAL A 17 7.55 -7.11 -1.63
N ARG A 18 7.57 -5.80 -1.41
CA ARG A 18 8.55 -4.85 -1.96
C ARG A 18 9.08 -3.99 -0.83
N THR A 19 10.40 -3.90 -0.71
CA THR A 19 11.07 -3.06 0.28
C THR A 19 11.93 -2.02 -0.41
N LEU A 20 11.85 -0.77 0.05
CA LEU A 20 12.66 0.35 -0.41
C LEU A 20 13.25 1.07 0.80
N ARG A 21 14.56 1.31 0.79
CA ARG A 21 15.23 2.17 1.77
C ARG A 21 15.69 3.44 1.08
N PHE A 22 15.48 4.57 1.74
CA PHE A 22 15.86 5.87 1.21
C PHE A 22 16.19 6.85 2.34
N THR A 23 17.03 7.83 2.02
CA THR A 23 17.40 8.90 2.95
C THR A 23 16.71 10.19 2.55
N VAL A 24 16.16 10.90 3.54
CA VAL A 24 15.59 12.23 3.36
C VAL A 24 16.44 13.22 4.15
N ASP A 25 16.79 14.33 3.51
CA ASP A 25 17.45 15.45 4.18
C ASP A 25 16.46 16.14 5.13
N GLY A 26 16.83 16.22 6.40
CA GLY A 26 16.04 16.88 7.44
C GLY A 26 16.38 18.36 7.56
N ALA A 27 15.87 18.99 8.62
CA ALA A 27 16.32 20.34 8.99
C ALA A 27 17.79 20.27 9.47
N GLY A 28 18.65 21.13 8.91
CA GLY A 28 20.11 21.10 9.11
C GLY A 28 20.80 19.92 8.40
N ASP A 29 22.07 19.66 8.69
CA ASP A 29 22.86 18.54 8.12
C ASP A 29 22.40 17.14 8.64
N SER A 30 21.15 17.01 9.09
CA SER A 30 20.62 15.76 9.59
C SER A 30 20.03 14.94 8.43
N LYS A 31 20.64 13.79 8.16
CA LYS A 31 20.11 12.78 7.24
C LYS A 31 19.28 11.76 8.00
N ARG A 32 18.06 11.49 7.54
CA ARG A 32 17.18 10.49 8.15
C ARG A 32 16.92 9.36 7.17
N GLU A 33 17.23 8.14 7.60
CA GLU A 33 16.92 6.94 6.83
C GLU A 33 15.50 6.46 7.13
N TYR A 34 14.79 6.13 6.05
CA TYR A 34 13.44 5.58 6.06
C TYR A 34 13.44 4.23 5.34
N GLU A 35 12.59 3.34 5.84
CA GLU A 35 12.28 2.07 5.19
C GLU A 35 10.79 2.04 4.86
N ALA A 36 10.48 1.85 3.58
CA ALA A 36 9.15 1.61 3.08
C ALA A 36 9.00 0.13 2.68
N VAL A 37 7.97 -0.54 3.21
CA VAL A 37 7.60 -1.90 2.84
C VAL A 37 6.18 -1.89 2.29
N ALA A 38 5.99 -2.37 1.08
CA ALA A 38 4.70 -2.56 0.46
C ALA A 38 4.40 -4.05 0.34
N VAL A 39 3.24 -4.46 0.82
CA VAL A 39 2.72 -5.83 0.74
C VAL A 39 1.42 -5.79 -0.04
N GLN A 40 1.38 -6.52 -1.15
CA GLN A 40 0.19 -6.64 -2.00
C GLN A 40 -0.57 -7.93 -1.67
N PHE A 41 -1.81 -7.77 -1.24
CA PHE A 41 -2.80 -8.84 -1.11
C PHE A 41 -3.76 -8.81 -2.31
N ALA A 42 -4.61 -9.83 -2.44
CA ALA A 42 -5.56 -9.94 -3.56
C ALA A 42 -6.51 -8.73 -3.67
N ASN A 43 -6.92 -8.14 -2.54
CA ASN A 43 -7.89 -7.05 -2.48
C ASN A 43 -7.42 -5.85 -1.65
N ALA A 44 -6.16 -5.82 -1.21
CA ALA A 44 -5.65 -4.80 -0.32
C ALA A 44 -4.16 -4.57 -0.51
N TRP A 45 -3.71 -3.38 -0.12
CA TRP A 45 -2.30 -3.06 0.02
C TRP A 45 -2.01 -2.68 1.45
N GLN A 46 -0.90 -3.18 1.98
CA GLN A 46 -0.37 -2.75 3.26
C GLN A 46 0.96 -2.05 3.04
N LEU A 47 1.05 -0.81 3.49
CA LEU A 47 2.24 0.02 3.39
C LEU A 47 2.76 0.31 4.79
N PHE A 48 4.02 -0.01 5.02
CA PHE A 48 4.75 0.39 6.21
C PHE A 48 5.74 1.46 5.80
N LEU A 49 5.71 2.62 6.45
CA LEU A 49 6.76 3.61 6.36
C LEU A 49 7.33 3.77 7.76
N THR A 50 8.59 3.37 7.94
CA THR A 50 9.25 3.36 9.23
C THR A 50 10.51 4.21 9.18
N HIS A 51 10.82 4.83 10.31
CA HIS A 51 12.13 5.40 10.59
C HIS A 51 12.58 4.82 11.93
N SER A 52 13.88 4.53 12.09
CA SER A 52 14.44 3.91 13.31
C SER A 52 13.81 2.56 13.73
N GLY A 53 13.15 1.84 12.80
CA GLY A 53 12.52 0.55 13.07
C GLY A 53 11.29 0.60 13.99
N LYS A 54 10.71 1.79 14.22
CA LYS A 54 9.54 1.97 15.08
C LYS A 54 8.25 2.02 14.27
N VAL A 55 7.20 1.38 14.81
CA VAL A 55 5.82 1.53 14.33
C VAL A 55 5.18 2.66 15.12
N GLY A 56 4.95 3.80 14.47
CA GLY A 56 4.34 4.98 15.10
C GLY A 56 2.81 4.90 15.13
N THR A 57 2.19 4.93 13.95
CA THR A 57 0.74 4.96 13.78
C THR A 57 0.32 3.97 12.70
N TRP A 58 -0.76 3.24 12.92
CA TRP A 58 -1.38 2.37 11.92
C TRP A 58 -2.72 2.96 11.49
N LEU A 59 -2.77 3.37 10.22
CA LEU A 59 -3.96 3.90 9.57
C LEU A 59 -4.50 2.89 8.56
N CYS A 60 -5.81 2.75 8.50
CA CYS A 60 -6.50 2.03 7.44
C CYS A 60 -7.24 3.05 6.58
N ALA A 61 -7.00 3.00 5.27
CA ALA A 61 -7.69 3.82 4.30
C ALA A 61 -8.49 2.94 3.34
N SER A 62 -9.70 3.36 3.02
CA SER A 62 -10.59 2.66 2.09
C SER A 62 -11.24 3.67 1.16
N ALA A 63 -11.40 3.28 -0.11
CA ALA A 63 -12.25 4.02 -1.02
C ALA A 63 -13.72 3.83 -0.58
N ASP A 64 -14.47 4.92 -0.53
CA ASP A 64 -15.89 4.82 -0.27
C ASP A 64 -16.58 4.33 -1.55
N ALA A 65 -17.32 3.22 -1.45
CA ALA A 65 -17.94 2.55 -2.61
C ALA A 65 -18.76 3.47 -3.56
N PRO A 66 -19.52 4.48 -3.07
CA PRO A 66 -20.23 5.41 -3.97
C PRO A 66 -19.35 6.52 -4.55
N HIS A 67 -18.17 6.76 -4.00
CA HIS A 67 -17.27 7.87 -4.34
C HIS A 67 -15.83 7.37 -4.44
N ALA A 68 -15.47 6.80 -5.59
CA ALA A 68 -14.17 6.16 -5.82
C ALA A 68 -12.95 7.11 -5.76
N ASP A 69 -13.18 8.39 -5.52
CA ASP A 69 -12.20 9.46 -5.31
C ASP A 69 -12.15 9.96 -3.85
N VAL A 70 -13.09 9.54 -3.00
CA VAL A 70 -13.14 9.86 -1.58
C VAL A 70 -12.60 8.68 -0.79
N TYR A 71 -11.60 8.95 0.04
CA TYR A 71 -10.96 7.95 0.89
C TYR A 71 -11.26 8.23 2.37
N SER A 72 -11.95 7.29 3.00
CA SER A 72 -12.12 7.26 4.44
C SER A 72 -10.82 6.77 5.09
N VAL A 73 -10.42 7.37 6.22
CA VAL A 73 -9.23 6.97 6.98
C VAL A 73 -9.61 6.74 8.43
N LYS A 74 -9.18 5.61 8.97
CA LYS A 74 -9.39 5.21 10.37
C LYS A 74 -8.06 4.91 11.04
N THR A 75 -7.83 5.53 12.19
CA THR A 75 -6.69 5.20 13.05
C THR A 75 -6.98 3.91 13.81
N LEU A 76 -6.23 2.85 13.48
CA LEU A 76 -6.29 1.55 14.14
C LEU A 76 -5.41 1.54 15.40
N ILE A 77 -4.18 2.05 15.27
CA ILE A 77 -3.19 2.16 16.36
C ILE A 77 -2.54 3.54 16.31
N GLY A 78 -2.30 4.14 17.48
CA GLY A 78 -1.64 5.45 17.62
C GLY A 78 -2.58 6.53 18.15
N ASP A 79 -2.07 7.76 18.20
CA ASP A 79 -2.81 8.92 18.69
C ASP A 79 -3.85 9.40 17.67
N ARG A 80 -5.11 9.52 18.10
CA ARG A 80 -6.23 9.95 17.27
C ARG A 80 -6.35 11.47 17.15
N LEU A 81 -5.66 12.23 18.00
CA LEU A 81 -5.68 13.69 17.99
C LEU A 81 -4.76 14.27 16.89
N GLN A 82 -3.93 13.44 16.27
CA GLN A 82 -3.04 13.83 15.18
C GLN A 82 -3.76 13.83 13.83
N GLU A 83 -4.71 14.75 13.65
CA GLU A 83 -5.55 14.85 12.46
C GLU A 83 -4.75 14.96 11.15
N HIS A 84 -3.57 15.58 11.20
CA HIS A 84 -2.66 15.71 10.06
C HIS A 84 -2.21 14.36 9.48
N LEU A 85 -2.11 13.32 10.32
CA LEU A 85 -1.77 11.97 9.85
C LEU A 85 -2.86 11.38 8.96
N ALA A 86 -4.13 11.65 9.26
CA ALA A 86 -5.24 11.22 8.41
C ALA A 86 -5.21 11.92 7.05
N VAL A 87 -4.84 13.20 7.01
CA VAL A 87 -4.67 13.96 5.76
C VAL A 87 -3.52 13.37 4.92
N TYR A 88 -2.37 13.09 5.53
CA TYR A 88 -1.25 12.48 4.82
C TYR A 88 -1.58 11.09 4.28
N ALA A 89 -2.30 10.27 5.05
CA ALA A 89 -2.73 8.96 4.59
C ALA A 89 -3.67 9.04 3.39
N ARG A 90 -4.64 9.98 3.39
CA ARG A 90 -5.52 10.20 2.23
C ARG A 90 -4.72 10.58 0.98
N SER A 91 -3.79 11.52 1.10
CA SER A 91 -2.95 11.95 -0.03
C SER A 91 -2.11 10.80 -0.57
N LEU A 92 -1.47 10.03 0.31
CA LEU A 92 -0.63 8.89 -0.08
C LEU A 92 -1.44 7.83 -0.84
N VAL A 93 -2.60 7.45 -0.30
CA VAL A 93 -3.47 6.43 -0.88
C VAL A 93 -4.03 6.91 -2.22
N LYS A 94 -4.44 8.18 -2.31
CA LYS A 94 -4.87 8.78 -3.57
C LYS A 94 -3.76 8.70 -4.62
N THR A 95 -2.54 9.13 -4.30
CA THR A 95 -1.40 9.06 -5.22
C THR A 95 -1.10 7.62 -5.65
N LEU A 96 -1.16 6.66 -4.71
CA LEU A 96 -0.95 5.26 -5.03
C LEU A 96 -2.04 4.73 -5.99
N CYS A 97 -3.31 4.94 -5.66
CA CYS A 97 -4.43 4.50 -6.49
C CYS A 97 -4.40 5.15 -7.87
N ASP A 98 -4.12 6.46 -7.96
CA ASP A 98 -4.00 7.18 -9.24
C ASP A 98 -2.82 6.64 -10.08
N SER A 99 -1.70 6.31 -9.44
CA SER A 99 -0.54 5.70 -10.10
C SER A 99 -0.84 4.27 -10.59
N LEU A 100 -1.54 3.48 -9.78
CA LEU A 100 -1.96 2.13 -10.15
C LEU A 100 -2.98 2.15 -11.30
N ARG A 101 -3.96 3.06 -11.28
CA ARG A 101 -4.94 3.24 -12.36
C ARG A 101 -4.25 3.65 -13.67
N THR A 102 -3.32 4.61 -13.61
CA THR A 102 -2.52 5.03 -14.77
C THR A 102 -1.73 3.84 -15.32
N ARG A 103 -1.11 3.04 -14.44
CA ARG A 103 -0.35 1.86 -14.87
C ARG A 103 -1.24 0.78 -15.49
N SER A 104 -2.40 0.48 -14.90
CA SER A 104 -3.34 -0.46 -15.50
C SER A 104 -3.88 0.03 -16.84
N SER A 105 -4.11 1.34 -16.99
CA SER A 105 -4.50 1.95 -18.26
C SER A 105 -3.41 1.77 -19.32
N LEU A 106 -2.15 2.01 -18.95
CA LEU A 106 -1.00 1.82 -19.85
C LEU A 106 -0.75 0.34 -20.20
N GLU A 107 -1.04 -0.58 -19.29
CA GLU A 107 -0.95 -2.02 -19.55
C GLU A 107 -2.07 -2.49 -20.49
N LEU A 108 -3.30 -1.97 -20.32
CA LEU A 108 -4.40 -2.17 -21.28
C LEU A 108 -4.04 -1.62 -22.67
N ASP A 109 -3.52 -0.39 -22.76
CA ASP A 109 -3.15 0.22 -24.04
C ASP A 109 -2.02 -0.55 -24.76
N ARG A 110 -1.17 -1.27 -24.02
CA ARG A 110 -0.13 -2.16 -24.59
C ARG A 110 -0.67 -3.49 -25.09
N GLU A 111 -1.72 -4.01 -24.45
CA GLU A 111 -2.39 -5.24 -24.87
C GLU A 111 -3.24 -5.02 -26.13
N PHE A 112 -3.73 -3.79 -26.34
CA PHE A 112 -4.45 -3.37 -27.55
C PHE A 112 -3.58 -2.73 -28.64
N ALA A 113 -2.27 -2.64 -28.45
CA ALA A 113 -1.36 -2.21 -29.51
C ALA A 113 -1.36 -3.27 -30.64
N PRO A 114 -1.66 -2.91 -31.90
CA PRO A 114 -1.64 -3.88 -32.98
C PRO A 114 -0.23 -4.49 -33.09
N PRO A 115 -0.10 -5.80 -33.37
CA PRO A 115 1.20 -6.39 -33.62
C PRO A 115 1.79 -5.64 -34.82
N ASN A 116 2.98 -5.07 -34.64
CA ASN A 116 3.69 -4.33 -35.68
C ASN A 116 3.64 -5.13 -37.00
N GLY A 117 2.98 -4.56 -38.01
CA GLY A 117 3.04 -5.02 -39.39
C GLY A 117 4.37 -4.65 -40.04
#